data_AF-A0A7C4TIQ4-F1
#
_entry.id   AF-A0A7C4TIQ4-F1
#
_cell.length_a   1.000
_cell.length_b   1.000
_cell.length_c   1.000
_cell.angle_alpha   90.00
_cell.angle_beta   90.00
_cell.angle_gamma   90.00
#
_symmetry.space_group_name_H-M   'P 1'
#
loop_
_entity.id
_entity.type
_entity.pdbx_description
1 polymer ?
#
loop_
_entity_poly.entity_id
_entity_poly.type
_entity_poly.pdbx_seq_one_letter_code
_entity_poly.pdbx_strand_id
1 'polypeptide(L)' 'MYYVIVAGPAGSGKSTMTNVLAHWLEDHEMSVTKVNFDPAADYLPYNPDVDVRNYVNVK' A
#
# COMPACT_ATOMS: atom_id res chain seq x y z
N MET A 1 15.89 0.70 -9.22
CA MET A 1 15.01 0.97 -8.07
C MET A 1 13.92 1.91 -8.55
N TYR A 2 12.66 1.48 -8.51
CA TYR A 2 11.51 2.28 -8.94
C TYR A 2 10.63 2.59 -7.73
N TYR A 3 9.97 3.75 -7.75
CA TYR A 3 9.03 4.16 -6.71
C TYR A 3 7.70 4.52 -7.37
N VAL A 4 6.62 3.95 -6.84
CA VAL A 4 5.26 4.22 -7.31
C VAL A 4 4.44 4.70 -6.11
N ILE A 5 3.92 5.92 -6.19
CA ILE A 5 3.04 6.48 -5.18
C ILE A 5 1.61 6.46 -5.72
N VAL A 6 0.74 5.72 -5.04
CA VAL A 6 -0.68 5.65 -5.39
C VAL A 6 -1.43 6.72 -4.61
N ALA A 7 -1.87 7.77 -5.30
CA ALA A 7 -2.58 8.90 -4.72
C ALA A 7 -3.94 9.11 -5.40
N GLY A 8 -4.88 9.72 -4.69
CA GLY A 8 -6.24 9.97 -5.18
C GLY A 8 -7.26 10.21 -4.05
N PRO A 9 -8.47 10.70 -4.38
CA PRO A 9 -9.52 10.97 -3.40
C PRO A 9 -9.90 9.74 -2.54
N ALA A 10 -10.57 9.98 -1.41
CA ALA A 10 -11.12 8.89 -0.61
C ALA A 10 -12.08 8.03 -1.45
N GLY A 11 -12.02 6.70 -1.29
CA GLY A 11 -12.84 5.77 -2.07
C GLY A 11 -12.39 5.52 -3.52
N SER A 12 -11.32 6.18 -4.02
CA SER A 12 -10.84 5.97 -5.40
C SER A 12 -10.15 4.61 -5.65
N GLY A 13 -10.17 3.69 -4.69
CA GLY A 13 -9.59 2.35 -4.85
C GLY A 13 -8.08 2.25 -4.67
N LYS A 14 -7.42 3.23 -4.03
CA LYS A 14 -5.95 3.25 -3.84
C LYS A 14 -5.40 1.95 -3.26
N SER A 15 -5.92 1.51 -2.12
CA SER A 15 -5.43 0.31 -1.44
C SER A 15 -5.65 -0.96 -2.26
N THR A 16 -6.76 -1.03 -3.01
CA THR A 16 -7.04 -2.12 -3.95
C THR A 16 -6.07 -2.13 -5.12
N MET A 17 -5.78 -0.95 -5.70
CA MET A 17 -4.80 -0.80 -6.78
C MET A 17 -3.40 -1.20 -6.30
N THR A 18 -2.97 -0.77 -5.11
CA THR A 18 -1.69 -1.17 -4.52
C THR A 18 -1.61 -2.68 -4.38
N ASN A 19 -2.66 -3.34 -3.89
CA ASN A 19 -2.68 -4.79 -3.75
C ASN A 19 -2.50 -5.51 -5.09
N VAL A 20 -3.31 -5.17 -6.10
CA VAL A 20 -3.29 -5.83 -7.41
C VAL A 20 -2.00 -5.53 -8.16
N LEU A 21 -1.50 -4.29 -8.09
CA LEU A 21 -0.23 -3.91 -8.73
C LEU A 21 0.95 -4.65 -8.10
N ALA A 22 1.00 -4.76 -6.77
CA ALA A 22 2.06 -5.49 -6.09
C ALA A 22 2.06 -6.98 -6.49
N HIS A 23 0.89 -7.63 -6.45
CA HIS A 23 0.77 -9.03 -6.89
C HIS A 23 1.20 -9.20 -8.35
N TRP A 24 0.75 -8.32 -9.25
CA TRP A 24 1.13 -8.41 -10.66
C TRP A 24 2.64 -8.26 -10.87
N LEU A 25 3.30 -7.36 -10.14
CA LEU A 25 4.76 -7.19 -10.21
C LEU A 25 5.50 -8.42 -9.63
N GLU A 26 5.03 -8.95 -8.51
CA GLU A 26 5.56 -10.17 -7.90
C GLU A 26 5.43 -11.38 -8.85
N ASP A 27 4.31 -11.51 -9.56
CA ASP A 27 4.08 -12.53 -10.59
C ASP A 27 5.04 -12.42 -11.79
N HIS A 28 5.62 -11.23 -12.02
CA HIS A 28 6.65 -10.99 -13.03
C HIS A 28 8.08 -11.03 -12.46
N GLU A 29 8.26 -11.76 -11.35
CA GLU A 29 9.55 -11.97 -10.68
C GLU A 29 10.22 -10.68 -10.18
N MET A 30 9.45 -9.61 -9.98
CA MET A 30 9.96 -8.37 -9.40
C MET A 30 9.89 -8.40 -7.87
N SER A 31 10.96 -7.98 -7.21
CA SER A 31 10.93 -7.72 -5.77
C SER A 31 10.14 -6.44 -5.48
N VAL A 32 9.05 -6.55 -4.73
CA VAL A 32 8.17 -5.43 -4.38
C VAL A 32 8.16 -5.22 -2.87
N THR A 33 8.21 -3.96 -2.46
CA THR A 33 7.98 -3.55 -1.07
C THR A 33 6.71 -2.73 -1.00
N LYS A 34 5.76 -3.16 -0.19
CA LYS A 34 4.45 -2.53 0.02
C LYS A 34 4.54 -1.60 1.22
N VAL A 35 4.18 -0.33 1.05
CA VAL A 35 4.23 0.68 2.12
C VAL A 35 2.86 1.31 2.31
N ASN A 36 2.34 1.24 3.54
CA ASN A 36 1.14 1.97 3.94
C ASN A 36 1.51 3.31 4.59
N PHE A 37 1.05 4.41 3.97
CA PHE A 37 1.19 5.77 4.48
C PHE A 37 -0.10 6.35 5.06
N ASP A 38 -1.22 5.61 5.05
CA ASP A 38 -2.48 6.07 5.61
C ASP A 38 -2.63 5.59 7.06
N PRO A 39 -2.50 6.47 8.06
CA PRO A 39 -2.62 6.08 9.46
C PRO A 39 -4.08 5.87 9.88
N ALA A 40 -5.05 6.34 9.09
CA ALA A 40 -6.49 6.18 9.33
C ALA A 40 -7.10 5.02 8.53
N ALA A 41 -6.29 4.20 7.86
CA ALA A 41 -6.77 3.03 7.14
C ALA A 41 -7.23 1.92 8.11
N ASP A 42 -8.55 1.67 8.15
CA ASP A 42 -9.15 0.61 8.97
C ASP A 42 -8.80 -0.80 8.45
N TYR A 43 -8.82 -0.98 7.12
CA TYR A 43 -8.57 -2.25 6.45
C TYR A 43 -7.63 -2.07 5.25
N LEU A 44 -6.65 -2.96 5.12
CA LEU A 44 -5.77 -3.04 3.97
C LEU A 44 -5.93 -4.40 3.29
N PRO A 45 -6.16 -4.45 1.97
CA PRO A 45 -6.28 -5.71 1.22
C PRO A 45 -4.92 -6.35 0.90
N TYR A 46 -3.82 -5.82 1.43
CA TYR A 46 -2.46 -6.30 1.27
C TYR A 46 -1.73 -6.26 2.62
N ASN A 47 -0.66 -7.05 2.76
CA ASN A 47 0.21 -6.99 3.93
C ASN A 47 1.35 -5.99 3.68
N PRO A 48 1.37 -4.81 4.33
CA PRO A 48 2.45 -3.85 4.18
C PRO A 48 3.73 -4.33 4.86
N ASP A 49 4.88 -4.12 4.21
CA ASP A 49 6.21 -4.34 4.79
C ASP A 49 6.60 -3.18 5.73
N VAL A 50 6.11 -1.97 5.42
CA VAL A 50 6.23 -0.78 6.26
C VAL A 50 4.84 -0.17 6.44
N ASP A 51 4.41 -0.02 7.69
CA ASP A 51 3.09 0.50 8.01
C ASP A 51 3.20 1.68 8.98
N VAL A 52 2.73 2.86 8.55
CA VAL A 52 2.73 4.08 9.36
C VAL A 52 1.96 3.93 10.67
N ARG A 53 0.97 3.02 10.72
CA ARG A 53 0.15 2.75 11.91
C ARG A 53 0.98 2.21 13.10
N ASN A 54 2.17 1.68 12.84
CA ASN A 54 3.11 1.24 13.88
C ASN A 54 3.90 2.38 14.52
N TYR A 55 3.93 3.57 13.90
CA TYR A 55 4.75 4.71 14.32
C TYR A 55 3.91 5.89 14.78
N VAL A 56 2.71 6.05 14.21
CA VAL A 56 1.81 7.17 14.48
C VAL A 56 0.43 6.63 14.78
N ASN A 57 -0.13 7.07 15.91
CA ASN A 57 -1.52 6.82 16.26
C ASN A 57 -2.34 8.08 15.96
N VAL A 58 -3.50 7.90 15.34
CA VAL A 58 -4.46 8.99 15.04
C VAL A 58 -5.48 9.18 16.18
N LYS A 59 -5.39 8.35 17.23
CA LYS A 59 -6.11 8.51 18.50
C LYS A 59 -5.29 9.26 19.54
#